data_AF-A0A4Z1ABG7-F1
#
_entry.id   AF-A0A4Z1ABG7-F1
#
_cell.length_a   1.000
_cell.length_b   1.000
_cell.length_c   1.000
_cell.angle_alpha   90.00
_cell.angle_beta   90.00
_cell.angle_gamma   90.00
#
_symmetry.space_group_name_H-M   'P 1'
#
loop_
_entity.id
_entity.type
_entity.pdbx_description
1 polymer ?
#
loop_
_entity_poly.entity_id
_entity_poly.type
_entity_poly.pdbx_seq_one_letter_code
_entity_poly.pdbx_strand_id
1 'polypeptide(L)'
;MRFCLTALLLLITFSAFSKSSEPSDVCTKIKNKNDRKKCYSKEYQAADKELNLTYKKIREGLSESQKEDLKKLQILWIGYRDGVCEGPMYSSDGSGVETIVCKTGTTTERTKYLNHVWKFGAASKEGLGSYTDGFGGNLKLFRDRSNKDIQFSFEVVRGPTAHLGEVSGNWIPNKEGKWTWASTKDCKSDDPDCCLLEFEYFQNRIEVEEVSCSAYHGARAYFGGSYRYEFK
;
A
#
# COMPACT_ATOMS: atom_id res chain seq x y z
N MET A 1 17.66 -32.71 41.73
CA MET A 1 18.08 -32.24 40.39
C MET A 1 17.14 -32.84 39.35
N ARG A 2 16.28 -32.02 38.73
CA ARG A 2 15.50 -32.40 37.54
C ARG A 2 15.69 -31.27 36.52
N PHE A 3 16.48 -31.54 35.50
CA PHE A 3 16.70 -30.61 34.38
C PHE A 3 15.48 -30.66 33.46
N CYS A 4 14.79 -29.53 33.31
CA CYS A 4 13.74 -29.35 32.31
C CYS A 4 14.39 -28.65 31.11
N LEU A 5 14.62 -29.37 30.01
CA LEU A 5 15.02 -28.76 28.75
C LEU A 5 13.81 -28.02 28.16
N THR A 6 13.86 -26.70 28.14
CA THR A 6 12.96 -25.88 27.33
C THR A 6 13.56 -25.74 25.93
N ALA A 7 12.96 -26.40 24.95
CA ALA A 7 13.28 -26.21 23.53
C ALA A 7 12.76 -24.83 23.09
N LEU A 8 13.67 -23.92 22.76
CA LEU A 8 13.37 -22.59 22.24
C LEU A 8 12.99 -22.72 20.75
N LEU A 9 11.70 -22.64 20.44
CA LEU A 9 11.21 -22.57 19.07
C LEU A 9 11.46 -21.16 18.52
N LEU A 10 12.45 -21.01 17.65
CA LEU A 10 12.64 -19.80 16.83
C LEU A 10 11.50 -19.72 15.79
N LEU A 11 10.52 -18.87 16.05
CA LEU A 11 9.54 -18.42 15.06
C LEU A 11 10.24 -17.50 14.07
N ILE A 12 10.68 -18.05 12.94
CA ILE A 12 11.09 -17.27 11.78
C ILE A 12 9.81 -16.69 11.17
N THR A 13 9.50 -15.44 11.49
CA THR A 13 8.49 -14.68 10.76
C THR A 13 9.06 -14.41 9.37
N PHE A 14 8.57 -15.15 8.38
CA PHE A 14 8.82 -14.84 6.97
C PHE A 14 8.09 -13.53 6.65
N SER A 15 8.82 -12.41 6.70
CA SER A 15 8.38 -11.16 6.10
C SER A 15 8.18 -11.45 4.61
N ALA A 16 6.92 -11.44 4.17
CA ALA A 16 6.60 -11.48 2.75
C ALA A 16 7.03 -10.15 2.14
N PHE A 17 8.30 -10.04 1.76
CA PHE A 17 8.74 -8.96 0.89
C PHE A 17 7.93 -9.05 -0.41
N SER A 18 7.18 -7.99 -0.71
CA SER A 18 6.57 -7.82 -2.02
C SER A 18 7.69 -7.86 -3.06
N LYS A 19 7.78 -9.00 -3.78
CA LYS A 19 8.70 -9.13 -4.92
C LYS A 19 8.35 -8.02 -5.90
N SER A 20 9.26 -7.07 -6.09
CA SER A 20 9.24 -6.22 -7.28
C SER A 20 9.11 -7.13 -8.50
N SER A 21 8.22 -6.79 -9.44
CA SER A 21 8.05 -7.53 -10.68
C SER A 21 9.40 -7.90 -11.28
N GLU A 22 9.73 -9.19 -11.33
CA GLU A 22 11.02 -9.61 -11.87
C GLU A 22 11.10 -9.17 -13.34
N PRO A 23 12.24 -8.59 -13.76
CA PRO A 23 12.43 -8.19 -15.16
C PRO A 23 12.23 -9.41 -16.06
N SER A 24 11.63 -9.22 -17.24
CA SER A 24 11.44 -10.36 -18.13
C SER A 24 12.78 -10.98 -18.50
N ASP A 25 12.84 -12.31 -18.42
CA ASP A 25 14.01 -13.11 -18.77
C ASP A 25 14.39 -12.96 -20.26
N VAL A 26 13.55 -12.28 -21.06
CA VAL A 26 13.81 -11.98 -22.48
C VAL A 26 14.71 -10.75 -22.62
N CYS A 27 14.38 -9.63 -21.95
CA CYS A 27 15.16 -8.39 -22.08
C CYS A 27 16.54 -8.50 -21.41
N THR A 28 16.65 -9.24 -20.30
CA THR A 28 17.91 -9.45 -19.58
C THR A 28 19.00 -10.10 -20.46
N LYS A 29 18.61 -11.00 -21.37
CA LYS A 29 19.51 -11.75 -22.26
C LYS A 29 20.10 -10.91 -23.40
N ILE A 30 19.61 -9.69 -23.62
CA ILE A 30 20.12 -8.80 -24.69
C ILE A 30 21.46 -8.19 -24.27
N LYS A 31 22.52 -8.51 -25.04
CA LYS A 31 23.89 -8.04 -24.76
C LYS A 31 24.10 -6.55 -25.10
N ASN A 32 23.53 -6.07 -26.20
CA ASN A 32 23.64 -4.67 -26.59
C ASN A 32 22.83 -3.79 -25.62
N LYS A 33 23.49 -2.84 -24.94
CA LYS A 33 22.86 -1.98 -23.93
C LYS A 33 21.68 -1.17 -24.48
N ASN A 34 21.80 -0.64 -25.70
CA ASN A 34 20.75 0.17 -26.32
C ASN A 34 19.54 -0.69 -26.69
N ASP A 35 19.77 -1.88 -27.25
CA ASP A 35 18.67 -2.79 -27.59
C ASP A 35 17.99 -3.35 -26.35
N ARG A 36 18.76 -3.60 -25.27
CA ARG A 36 18.21 -3.98 -23.97
C ARG A 36 17.32 -2.88 -23.40
N LYS A 37 17.79 -1.63 -23.40
CA LYS A 37 16.98 -0.48 -22.95
C LYS A 37 15.70 -0.34 -23.77
N LYS A 38 15.78 -0.45 -25.10
CA LYS A 38 14.60 -0.44 -25.98
C LYS A 38 13.62 -1.58 -25.66
N CYS A 39 14.12 -2.77 -25.31
CA CYS A 39 13.28 -3.89 -24.89
C CYS A 39 12.47 -3.53 -23.64
N TYR A 40 13.11 -3.06 -22.57
CA TYR A 40 12.41 -2.63 -21.35
C TYR A 40 11.46 -1.46 -21.59
N SER A 41 11.81 -0.51 -22.46
CA SER A 41 10.90 0.58 -22.84
C SER A 41 9.61 0.06 -23.48
N LYS A 42 9.67 -1.02 -24.28
CA LYS A 42 8.46 -1.64 -24.85
C LYS A 42 7.61 -2.31 -23.80
N GLU A 43 8.21 -2.96 -22.80
CA GLU A 43 7.47 -3.55 -21.67
C GLU A 43 6.76 -2.47 -20.86
N TYR A 44 7.45 -1.36 -20.58
CA TYR A 44 6.83 -0.21 -19.91
C TYR A 44 5.65 0.36 -20.70
N GLN A 45 5.81 0.54 -22.03
CA GLN A 45 4.72 1.01 -22.90
C GLN A 45 3.52 0.05 -22.89
N ALA A 46 3.75 -1.27 -22.82
CA ALA A 46 2.68 -2.25 -22.73
C ALA A 46 1.93 -2.14 -21.39
N ALA A 47 2.66 -2.04 -20.27
CA ALA A 47 2.08 -1.86 -18.95
C ALA A 47 1.28 -0.54 -18.85
N ASP A 48 1.81 0.56 -19.37
CA ASP A 48 1.14 1.85 -19.38
C ASP A 48 -0.14 1.84 -20.24
N LYS A 49 -0.09 1.16 -21.40
CA LYS A 49 -1.28 0.95 -22.24
C LYS A 49 -2.36 0.18 -21.48
N GLU A 50 -2.00 -0.89 -20.78
CA GLU A 50 -2.94 -1.69 -19.99
C GLU A 50 -3.57 -0.88 -18.85
N LEU A 51 -2.75 -0.10 -18.11
CA LEU A 51 -3.23 0.79 -17.07
C LEU A 51 -4.24 1.80 -17.61
N ASN A 52 -3.94 2.43 -18.74
CA ASN A 52 -4.81 3.41 -19.37
C ASN A 52 -6.14 2.79 -19.85
N LEU A 53 -6.12 1.57 -20.39
CA LEU A 53 -7.34 0.83 -20.76
C LEU A 53 -8.19 0.52 -19.52
N THR A 54 -7.56 0.02 -18.45
CA THR A 54 -8.22 -0.30 -17.18
C THR A 54 -8.84 0.94 -16.54
N TYR A 55 -8.10 2.04 -16.49
CA TYR A 55 -8.56 3.33 -15.99
C TYR A 55 -9.80 3.84 -16.75
N LYS A 56 -9.79 3.78 -18.09
CA LYS A 56 -10.93 4.19 -18.93
C LYS A 56 -12.16 3.33 -18.63
N LYS A 57 -12.00 2.00 -18.64
CA LYS A 57 -13.08 1.05 -18.36
C LYS A 57 -13.71 1.26 -16.99
N ILE A 58 -12.90 1.48 -15.95
CA ILE A 58 -13.41 1.76 -14.60
C ILE A 58 -14.21 3.07 -14.61
N ARG A 59 -13.68 4.13 -15.23
CA ARG A 59 -14.34 5.43 -15.28
C ARG A 59 -15.71 5.42 -15.96
N GLU A 60 -15.94 4.54 -16.93
CA GLU A 60 -17.23 4.41 -17.60
C GLU A 60 -18.37 4.05 -16.63
N GLY A 61 -18.07 3.32 -15.56
CA GLY A 61 -19.04 2.92 -14.53
C GLY A 61 -19.18 3.89 -13.35
N LEU A 62 -18.41 4.98 -13.30
CA LEU A 62 -18.37 5.91 -12.16
C LEU A 62 -19.29 7.11 -12.34
N SER A 63 -19.80 7.65 -11.23
CA SER A 63 -20.43 8.98 -11.22
C SER A 63 -19.41 10.08 -11.52
N GLU A 64 -19.86 11.28 -11.89
CA GLU A 64 -18.94 12.40 -12.20
C GLU A 64 -18.03 12.75 -11.01
N SER A 65 -18.56 12.75 -9.79
CA SER A 65 -17.76 12.95 -8.58
C SER A 65 -16.68 11.88 -8.43
N GLN A 66 -17.05 10.61 -8.59
CA GLN A 66 -16.09 9.49 -8.52
C GLN A 66 -15.06 9.52 -9.64
N LYS A 67 -15.42 9.98 -10.84
CA LYS A 67 -14.48 10.16 -11.96
C LYS A 67 -13.42 11.21 -11.63
N GLU A 68 -13.81 12.34 -11.03
CA GLU A 68 -12.87 13.38 -10.62
C GLU A 68 -11.98 12.90 -9.45
N ASP A 69 -12.53 12.17 -8.49
CA ASP A 69 -11.75 11.57 -7.40
C ASP A 69 -10.70 10.59 -7.94
N LEU A 70 -11.11 9.66 -8.82
CA LEU A 70 -10.18 8.70 -9.43
C LEU A 70 -9.11 9.41 -10.27
N LYS A 71 -9.46 10.48 -10.99
CA LYS A 71 -8.49 11.29 -11.73
C LYS A 71 -7.46 11.94 -10.82
N LYS A 72 -7.88 12.56 -9.71
CA LYS A 72 -6.97 13.14 -8.71
C LYS A 72 -6.01 12.08 -8.14
N LEU A 73 -6.55 10.93 -7.74
CA LEU A 73 -5.76 9.80 -7.23
C LEU A 73 -4.76 9.27 -8.27
N GLN A 74 -5.15 9.25 -9.56
CA GLN A 74 -4.27 8.78 -10.62
C GLN A 74 -3.13 9.77 -10.90
N ILE A 75 -3.37 11.08 -10.82
CA ILE A 75 -2.34 12.12 -10.94
C ILE A 75 -1.35 12.01 -9.77
N LEU A 76 -1.85 11.88 -8.54
CA LEU A 76 -1.01 11.66 -7.36
C LEU A 76 -0.15 10.40 -7.50
N TRP A 77 -0.75 9.31 -8.02
CA TRP A 77 -0.04 8.06 -8.25
C TRP A 77 1.09 8.20 -9.30
N ILE A 78 0.90 8.99 -10.36
CA ILE A 78 1.97 9.29 -11.33
C ILE A 78 3.15 9.96 -10.61
N GLY A 79 2.88 10.96 -9.77
CA GLY A 79 3.91 11.62 -8.96
C GLY A 79 4.62 10.67 -8.01
N TYR A 80 3.87 9.77 -7.34
CA TYR A 80 4.43 8.73 -6.50
C TYR A 80 5.35 7.78 -7.28
N ARG A 81 4.90 7.25 -8.43
CA ARG A 81 5.68 6.36 -9.29
C ARG A 81 6.99 7.03 -9.70
N ASP A 82 6.92 8.25 -10.20
CA ASP A 82 8.10 8.96 -10.70
C ASP A 82 9.05 9.29 -9.54
N GLY A 83 8.55 9.75 -8.40
CA GLY A 83 9.36 10.00 -7.21
C GLY A 83 10.04 8.76 -6.61
N VAL A 84 9.40 7.59 -6.69
CA VAL A 84 10.02 6.32 -6.28
C VAL A 84 11.05 5.87 -7.32
N CYS A 85 10.69 5.80 -8.59
CA CYS A 85 11.51 5.21 -9.65
C CYS A 85 12.65 6.09 -10.17
N GLU A 86 12.63 7.39 -9.86
CA GLU A 86 13.71 8.33 -10.16
C GLU A 86 14.46 8.75 -8.90
N GLY A 87 14.12 8.16 -7.75
CA GLY A 87 14.79 8.41 -6.48
C GLY A 87 16.21 7.84 -6.40
N PRO A 88 16.92 8.06 -5.27
CA PRO A 88 18.32 7.66 -5.09
C PRO A 88 18.60 6.17 -5.36
N MET A 89 17.63 5.29 -5.10
CA MET A 89 17.76 3.85 -5.29
C MET A 89 17.93 3.43 -6.76
N TYR A 90 17.33 4.18 -7.69
CA TYR A 90 17.35 3.84 -9.12
C TYR A 90 18.15 4.83 -9.96
N SER A 91 18.25 6.09 -9.51
CA SER A 91 18.93 7.17 -10.25
C SER A 91 20.44 6.96 -10.44
N SER A 92 21.09 6.09 -9.65
CA SER A 92 22.50 5.76 -9.82
C SER A 92 22.79 4.92 -11.07
N ASP A 93 21.78 4.32 -11.69
CA ASP A 93 21.93 3.61 -12.96
C ASP A 93 22.01 4.60 -14.13
N GLY A 94 23.24 4.90 -14.56
CA GLY A 94 23.50 5.75 -15.74
C GLY A 94 22.95 5.19 -17.06
N SER A 95 22.49 3.93 -17.11
CA SER A 95 21.79 3.38 -18.28
C SER A 95 20.31 3.75 -18.32
N GLY A 96 19.70 4.09 -17.18
CA GLY A 96 18.28 4.36 -17.01
C GLY A 96 17.38 3.14 -17.21
N VAL A 97 17.95 1.92 -17.22
CA VAL A 97 17.19 0.68 -17.32
C VAL A 97 16.47 0.40 -16.02
N GLU A 98 17.11 0.59 -14.87
CA GLU A 98 16.52 0.36 -13.55
C GLU A 98 15.29 1.23 -13.30
N THR A 99 15.34 2.51 -13.69
CA THR A 99 14.17 3.40 -13.67
C THR A 99 13.03 2.87 -14.53
N ILE A 100 13.32 2.40 -15.75
CA ILE A 100 12.29 1.84 -16.65
C ILE A 100 11.66 0.59 -16.03
N VAL A 101 12.48 -0.33 -15.49
CA VAL A 101 12.00 -1.55 -14.83
C VAL A 101 11.13 -1.22 -13.62
N CYS A 102 11.54 -0.28 -12.78
CA CYS A 102 10.72 0.20 -11.67
C CYS A 102 9.38 0.75 -12.15
N LYS A 103 9.39 1.66 -13.14
CA LYS A 103 8.15 2.24 -13.68
C LYS A 103 7.22 1.18 -14.25
N THR A 104 7.75 0.18 -14.95
CA THR A 104 6.97 -0.98 -15.43
C THR A 104 6.29 -1.70 -14.27
N GLY A 105 7.05 -2.10 -13.25
CA GLY A 105 6.52 -2.81 -12.09
C GLY A 105 5.46 -2.02 -11.33
N THR A 106 5.74 -0.76 -11.00
CA THR A 106 4.77 0.11 -10.31
C THR A 106 3.51 0.33 -11.13
N THR A 107 3.63 0.42 -12.46
CA THR A 107 2.48 0.57 -13.39
C THR A 107 1.63 -0.70 -13.44
N THR A 108 2.26 -1.87 -13.49
CA THR A 108 1.56 -3.16 -13.41
C THR A 108 0.82 -3.33 -12.08
N GLU A 109 1.46 -3.01 -10.95
CA GLU A 109 0.81 -3.07 -9.64
C GLU A 109 -0.36 -2.09 -9.53
N ARG A 110 -0.25 -0.90 -10.16
CA ARG A 110 -1.37 0.03 -10.20
C ARG A 110 -2.58 -0.51 -10.96
N THR A 111 -2.35 -1.19 -12.08
CA THR A 111 -3.44 -1.85 -12.82
C THR A 111 -4.14 -2.89 -11.95
N LYS A 112 -3.39 -3.72 -11.20
CA LYS A 112 -3.95 -4.69 -10.25
C LYS A 112 -4.76 -4.01 -9.16
N TYR A 113 -4.18 -2.98 -8.52
CA TYR A 113 -4.87 -2.16 -7.51
C TYR A 113 -6.21 -1.65 -8.04
N LEU A 114 -6.22 -1.01 -9.21
CA LEU A 114 -7.45 -0.46 -9.78
C LEU A 114 -8.52 -1.55 -9.99
N ASN A 115 -8.13 -2.72 -10.49
CA ASN A 115 -9.03 -3.87 -10.67
C ASN A 115 -9.53 -4.45 -9.33
N HIS A 116 -8.74 -4.38 -8.26
CA HIS A 116 -9.11 -4.91 -6.95
C HIS A 116 -10.00 -3.98 -6.15
N VAL A 117 -9.85 -2.65 -6.26
CA VAL A 117 -10.52 -1.71 -5.34
C VAL A 117 -11.72 -0.97 -5.94
N TRP A 118 -11.87 -0.97 -7.27
CA TRP A 118 -12.98 -0.32 -7.98
C TRP A 118 -14.03 -1.31 -8.50
N LYS A 119 -14.14 -2.49 -7.90
CA LYS A 119 -15.29 -3.37 -8.13
C LYS A 119 -16.51 -2.80 -7.40
N PHE A 120 -17.66 -2.73 -8.07
CA PHE A 120 -18.95 -2.32 -7.48
C PHE A 120 -19.59 -3.44 -6.65
N GLY A 121 -18.82 -4.07 -5.77
CA GLY A 121 -19.28 -5.09 -4.83
C GLY A 121 -19.59 -4.49 -3.46
N ALA A 122 -20.46 -5.16 -2.69
CA ALA A 122 -20.58 -4.86 -1.27
C ALA A 122 -19.35 -5.39 -0.54
N ALA A 123 -18.66 -4.52 0.22
CA ALA A 123 -17.67 -4.98 1.20
C ALA A 123 -18.36 -5.84 2.28
N SER A 124 -17.57 -6.53 3.11
CA SER A 124 -18.17 -7.34 4.17
C SER A 124 -19.04 -6.47 5.10
N LYS A 125 -20.16 -7.02 5.58
CA LYS A 125 -21.12 -6.28 6.42
C LYS A 125 -20.49 -5.69 7.69
N GLU A 126 -19.38 -6.27 8.15
CA GLU A 126 -18.66 -5.86 9.36
C GLU A 126 -17.36 -5.08 9.05
N GLY A 127 -17.06 -4.79 7.77
CA GLY A 127 -15.82 -4.14 7.37
C GLY A 127 -14.56 -5.01 7.52
N LEU A 128 -14.69 -6.30 7.83
CA LEU A 128 -13.57 -7.24 7.86
C LEU A 128 -12.99 -7.44 6.45
N GLY A 129 -11.67 -7.41 6.34
CA GLY A 129 -10.93 -7.65 5.10
C GLY A 129 -9.64 -6.84 5.02
N SER A 130 -9.07 -6.80 3.82
CA SER A 130 -7.89 -6.00 3.50
C SER A 130 -8.28 -4.72 2.80
N TYR A 131 -7.58 -3.64 3.11
CA TYR A 131 -7.73 -2.33 2.52
C TYR A 131 -6.36 -1.80 2.14
N THR A 132 -6.29 -1.11 1.00
CA THR A 132 -5.06 -0.47 0.54
C THR A 132 -5.35 0.89 -0.06
N ASP A 133 -4.43 1.82 0.13
CA ASP A 133 -4.49 3.13 -0.51
C ASP A 133 -3.86 3.12 -1.92
N GLY A 134 -3.16 2.05 -2.29
CA GLY A 134 -2.49 1.92 -3.58
C GLY A 134 -1.19 2.72 -3.70
N PHE A 135 -0.67 3.23 -2.58
CA PHE A 135 0.57 4.00 -2.48
C PHE A 135 1.56 3.35 -1.49
N GLY A 136 1.32 2.09 -1.08
CA GLY A 136 2.17 1.34 -0.15
C GLY A 136 1.60 1.21 1.27
N GLY A 137 0.38 1.69 1.52
CA GLY A 137 -0.32 1.45 2.78
C GLY A 137 -1.27 0.25 2.69
N ASN A 138 -1.29 -0.56 3.75
CA ASN A 138 -2.12 -1.74 3.90
C ASN A 138 -2.74 -1.76 5.30
N LEU A 139 -4.06 -1.74 5.37
CA LEU A 139 -4.86 -1.85 6.59
C LEU A 139 -5.67 -3.13 6.51
N LYS A 140 -5.63 -3.96 7.55
CA LYS A 140 -6.39 -5.21 7.60
C LYS A 140 -7.23 -5.26 8.85
N LEU A 141 -8.54 -5.49 8.68
CA LEU A 141 -9.49 -5.71 9.76
C LEU A 141 -9.81 -7.20 9.87
N PHE A 142 -9.63 -7.77 11.06
CA PHE A 142 -9.81 -9.20 11.31
C PHE A 142 -10.36 -9.47 12.71
N ARG A 143 -11.04 -10.60 12.90
CA ARG A 143 -11.45 -11.04 14.25
C ARG A 143 -10.30 -11.76 14.94
N ASP A 144 -10.02 -11.36 16.18
CA ASP A 144 -9.16 -12.11 17.07
C ASP A 144 -9.81 -13.47 17.38
N ARG A 145 -9.00 -14.53 17.32
CA ARG A 145 -9.48 -15.91 17.50
C ARG A 145 -9.89 -16.23 18.94
N SER A 146 -9.40 -15.44 19.89
CA SER A 146 -9.44 -15.69 21.33
C SER A 146 -10.66 -15.04 21.99
N ASN A 147 -10.97 -13.79 21.65
CA ASN A 147 -12.05 -13.03 22.27
C ASN A 147 -13.15 -12.56 21.27
N LYS A 148 -12.96 -12.83 19.96
CA LYS A 148 -13.85 -12.39 18.86
C LYS A 148 -13.92 -10.88 18.64
N ASP A 149 -13.11 -10.09 19.33
CA ASP A 149 -13.00 -8.65 19.07
C ASP A 149 -12.40 -8.41 17.69
N ILE A 150 -12.75 -7.29 17.06
CA ILE A 150 -12.16 -6.90 15.79
C ILE A 150 -10.85 -6.15 16.09
N GLN A 151 -9.78 -6.61 15.49
CA GLN A 151 -8.48 -5.96 15.50
C GLN A 151 -8.13 -5.42 14.12
N PHE A 152 -7.19 -4.48 14.12
CA PHE A 152 -6.56 -4.00 12.92
C PHE A 152 -5.05 -4.25 12.95
N SER A 153 -4.47 -4.54 11.79
CA SER A 153 -3.04 -4.41 11.54
C SER A 153 -2.84 -3.39 10.44
N PHE A 154 -1.86 -2.50 10.59
CA PHE A 154 -1.64 -1.39 9.69
C PHE A 154 -0.15 -1.25 9.39
N GLU A 155 0.20 -1.44 8.12
CA GLU A 155 1.56 -1.37 7.62
C GLU A 155 1.65 -0.36 6.48
N VAL A 156 2.70 0.44 6.47
CA VAL A 156 2.99 1.42 5.41
C VAL A 156 4.44 1.31 4.99
N VAL A 157 4.67 1.23 3.68
CA VAL A 157 6.00 1.26 3.06
C VAL A 157 6.01 2.37 2.02
N ARG A 158 6.76 3.44 2.28
CA ARG A 158 6.69 4.66 1.48
C ARG A 158 8.03 5.22 1.06
N GLY A 159 8.00 5.89 -0.09
CA GLY A 159 9.08 6.72 -0.60
C GLY A 159 10.26 5.91 -1.17
N PRO A 160 11.24 6.60 -1.78
CA PRO A 160 12.32 5.96 -2.53
C PRO A 160 13.34 5.23 -1.65
N THR A 161 13.28 5.43 -0.33
CA THR A 161 14.14 4.77 0.67
C THR A 161 13.38 3.74 1.51
N ALA A 162 12.15 3.38 1.10
CA ALA A 162 11.31 2.38 1.76
C ALA A 162 11.17 2.57 3.28
N HIS A 163 10.79 3.77 3.70
CA HIS A 163 10.45 4.01 5.11
C HIS A 163 9.28 3.13 5.51
N LEU A 164 9.34 2.58 6.72
CA LEU A 164 8.36 1.64 7.25
C LEU A 164 7.60 2.29 8.40
N GLY A 165 6.33 1.92 8.54
CA GLY A 165 5.51 2.18 9.72
C GLY A 165 4.61 0.98 9.98
N GLU A 166 4.46 0.62 11.25
CA GLU A 166 3.60 -0.49 11.66
C GLU A 166 2.89 -0.15 12.97
N VAL A 167 1.57 -0.31 12.99
CA VAL A 167 0.75 -0.24 14.19
C VAL A 167 -0.36 -1.29 14.17
N SER A 168 -0.81 -1.70 15.34
CA SER A 168 -1.93 -2.63 15.49
C SER A 168 -2.72 -2.34 16.76
N GLY A 169 -3.96 -2.80 16.80
CA GLY A 169 -4.83 -2.59 17.95
C GLY A 169 -6.27 -3.00 17.70
N ASN A 170 -7.18 -2.52 18.54
CA ASN A 170 -8.59 -2.89 18.51
C ASN A 170 -9.40 -1.92 17.66
N TRP A 171 -10.18 -2.42 16.71
CA TRP A 171 -11.08 -1.64 15.86
C TRP A 171 -12.48 -1.55 16.50
N ILE A 172 -12.85 -0.37 17.02
CA ILE A 172 -14.09 -0.17 17.79
C ILE A 172 -14.83 1.08 17.26
N PRO A 173 -15.47 1.01 16.08
CA PRO A 173 -16.16 2.14 15.50
C PRO A 173 -17.45 2.47 16.26
N ASN A 174 -17.74 3.75 16.35
CA ASN A 174 -19.02 4.25 16.83
C ASN A 174 -20.13 4.00 15.78
N LYS A 175 -21.37 4.40 16.10
CA LYS A 175 -22.53 4.22 15.21
C LYS A 175 -22.42 4.96 13.88
N GLU A 176 -21.57 5.97 13.79
CA GLU A 176 -21.30 6.75 12.57
C GLU A 176 -20.14 6.17 11.75
N GLY A 177 -19.51 5.07 12.21
CA GLY A 177 -18.36 4.48 11.55
C GLY A 177 -17.04 5.17 11.85
N LYS A 178 -17.01 6.09 12.83
CA LYS A 178 -15.79 6.79 13.28
C LYS A 178 -15.13 6.06 14.43
N TRP A 179 -13.81 6.09 14.46
CA TRP A 179 -13.01 5.45 15.49
C TRP A 179 -11.70 6.20 15.67
N THR A 180 -11.25 6.33 16.91
CA THR A 180 -9.96 6.92 17.26
C THR A 180 -9.14 5.86 17.97
N TRP A 181 -7.89 5.70 17.54
CA TRP A 181 -6.93 4.80 18.17
C TRP A 181 -5.72 5.57 18.65
N ALA A 182 -5.34 5.28 19.88
CA ALA A 182 -4.12 5.79 20.48
C ALA A 182 -3.25 4.62 20.95
N SER A 183 -1.96 4.70 20.64
CA SER A 183 -0.93 3.77 21.13
C SER A 183 -0.79 3.78 22.67
N THR A 184 -1.07 4.92 23.31
CA THR A 184 -1.06 5.11 24.77
C THR A 184 -2.32 5.84 25.23
N LYS A 185 -2.69 5.68 26.51
CA LYS A 185 -3.96 6.19 27.05
C LYS A 185 -4.08 7.72 27.02
N ASP A 186 -2.96 8.43 27.20
CA ASP A 186 -2.90 9.88 27.32
C ASP A 186 -2.29 10.56 26.08
N CYS A 187 -2.23 9.84 24.95
CA CYS A 187 -1.69 10.32 23.68
C CYS A 187 -2.45 11.57 23.20
N LYS A 188 -1.71 12.61 22.85
CA LYS A 188 -2.24 13.89 22.35
C LYS A 188 -1.65 14.22 21.00
N SER A 189 -2.25 15.19 20.31
CA SER A 189 -1.80 15.65 18.99
C SER A 189 -0.41 16.30 19.00
N ASP A 190 0.06 16.78 20.14
CA ASP A 190 1.38 17.40 20.33
C ASP A 190 2.43 16.44 20.91
N ASP A 191 2.05 15.20 21.22
CA ASP A 191 2.95 14.19 21.76
C ASP A 191 3.66 13.45 20.60
N PRO A 192 4.98 13.63 20.43
CA PRO A 192 5.73 13.01 19.33
C PRO A 192 5.97 11.51 19.55
N ASP A 193 5.87 11.04 20.81
CA ASP A 193 6.25 9.69 21.23
C ASP A 193 5.09 8.70 21.18
N CYS A 194 3.89 9.18 20.82
CA CYS A 194 2.72 8.35 20.67
C CYS A 194 2.19 8.39 19.23
N CYS A 195 1.43 7.37 18.87
CA CYS A 195 0.63 7.33 17.65
C CYS A 195 -0.86 7.50 17.96
N LEU A 196 -1.50 8.46 17.30
CA LEU A 196 -2.90 8.82 17.32
C LEU A 196 -3.42 8.84 15.88
N LEU A 197 -4.36 7.94 15.61
CA LEU A 197 -5.00 7.78 14.32
C LEU A 197 -6.51 7.94 14.46
N GLU A 198 -7.11 8.67 13.53
CA GLU A 198 -8.55 8.80 13.39
C GLU A 198 -9.01 8.12 12.10
N PHE A 199 -10.10 7.38 12.19
CA PHE A 199 -10.61 6.56 11.11
C PHE A 199 -12.08 6.87 10.87
N GLU A 200 -12.49 6.92 9.61
CA GLU A 200 -13.88 7.03 9.21
C GLU A 200 -14.23 6.00 8.13
N TYR A 201 -15.18 5.13 8.44
CA TYR A 201 -15.61 4.04 7.57
C TYR A 201 -16.75 4.46 6.64
N PHE A 202 -16.54 4.29 5.34
CA PHE A 202 -17.49 4.56 4.27
C PHE A 202 -17.69 3.33 3.38
N GLN A 203 -18.54 2.39 3.82
CA GLN A 203 -18.94 1.18 3.06
C GLN A 203 -17.80 0.29 2.53
N ASN A 204 -17.03 0.72 1.53
CA ASN A 204 -15.89 0.02 0.94
C ASN A 204 -14.57 0.80 1.06
N ARG A 205 -14.55 1.84 1.89
CA ARG A 205 -13.40 2.74 2.07
C ARG A 205 -13.25 3.12 3.54
N ILE A 206 -12.02 3.30 3.99
CA ILE A 206 -11.68 3.85 5.29
C ILE A 206 -10.80 5.05 5.03
N GLU A 207 -11.23 6.22 5.46
CA GLU A 207 -10.35 7.39 5.54
C GLU A 207 -9.57 7.30 6.86
N VAL A 208 -8.26 7.54 6.77
CA VAL A 208 -7.37 7.58 7.92
C VAL A 208 -6.74 8.97 7.96
N GLU A 209 -6.91 9.64 9.09
CA GLU A 209 -6.17 10.84 9.45
C GLU A 209 -5.09 10.46 10.48
N GLU A 210 -3.87 10.89 10.20
CA GLU A 210 -2.76 10.75 11.14
C GLU A 210 -2.61 12.06 11.92
N VAL A 211 -2.94 12.02 13.21
CA VAL A 211 -2.91 13.21 14.06
C VAL A 211 -1.52 13.43 14.63
N SER A 212 -0.89 12.37 15.14
CA SER A 212 0.53 12.32 15.54
C SER A 212 0.98 10.88 15.51
N CYS A 213 1.99 10.49 14.73
CA CYS A 213 2.56 9.13 14.76
C CYS A 213 4.07 9.11 14.47
N SER A 214 4.77 10.22 14.69
CA SER A 214 6.13 10.42 14.19
C SER A 214 7.14 9.36 14.69
N ALA A 215 6.97 8.85 15.91
CA ALA A 215 7.81 7.79 16.48
C ALA A 215 7.50 6.38 15.92
N TYR A 216 6.40 6.20 15.20
CA TYR A 216 5.89 4.89 14.75
C TYR A 216 6.13 4.62 13.27
N HIS A 217 6.75 5.56 12.56
CA HIS A 217 7.10 5.38 11.16
C HIS A 217 8.33 6.20 10.76
N GLY A 218 9.03 5.79 9.70
CA GLY A 218 10.11 6.59 9.12
C GLY A 218 9.60 7.89 8.48
N ALA A 219 10.49 8.83 8.16
CA ALA A 219 10.18 10.23 7.78
C ALA A 219 9.19 10.46 6.62
N ARG A 220 8.78 9.43 5.88
CA ARG A 220 7.79 9.52 4.79
C ARG A 220 6.72 8.44 4.84
N ALA A 221 6.70 7.64 5.90
CA ALA A 221 5.84 6.47 6.06
C ALA A 221 4.55 6.82 6.80
N TYR A 222 3.88 7.89 6.36
CA TYR A 222 2.63 8.32 6.95
C TYR A 222 1.52 7.27 6.76
N PHE A 223 0.72 7.09 7.81
CA PHE A 223 -0.47 6.24 7.85
C PHE A 223 -1.68 6.92 7.20
N GLY A 224 -1.74 8.25 7.20
CA GLY A 224 -2.86 9.01 6.64
C GLY A 224 -3.13 8.68 5.16
N GLY A 225 -4.40 8.55 4.79
CA GLY A 225 -4.80 8.25 3.42
C GLY A 225 -6.20 7.63 3.27
N SER A 226 -6.55 7.34 2.02
CA SER A 226 -7.85 6.77 1.63
C SER A 226 -7.68 5.29 1.28
N TYR A 227 -8.07 4.40 2.19
CA TYR A 227 -7.86 2.96 2.09
C TYR A 227 -9.11 2.29 1.54
N ARG A 228 -9.00 1.66 0.37
CA ARG A 228 -10.12 0.99 -0.28
C ARG A 228 -10.06 -0.50 -0.09
N TYR A 229 -11.23 -1.11 0.09
CA TYR A 229 -11.39 -2.55 0.26
C TYR A 229 -10.83 -3.31 -0.96
N GLU A 230 -10.02 -4.32 -0.71
CA GLU A 230 -9.47 -5.20 -1.73
C GLU A 230 -10.43 -6.36 -2.00
N PHE A 231 -11.16 -6.27 -3.11
CA PHE A 231 -12.04 -7.34 -3.53
C PHE A 231 -11.23 -8.51 -4.11
N LYS A 232 -11.42 -9.69 -3.54
CA LYS A 232 -10.89 -10.96 -4.09
C LYS A 232 -11.48 -11.26 -5.47
#